data_AF-A0A317YMI0-F1
#
_entry.id   AF-A0A317YMI0-F1
#
_cell.length_a   1.000
_cell.length_b   1.000
_cell.length_c   1.000
_cell.angle_alpha   90.00
_cell.angle_beta   90.00
_cell.angle_gamma   90.00
#
_symmetry.space_group_name_H-M   'P 1'
#
loop_
_entity.id
_entity.type
_entity.pdbx_description
1 polymer ?
#
loop_
_entity_poly.entity_id
_entity_poly.type
_entity_poly.pdbx_seq_one_letter_code
_entity_poly.pdbx_strand_id
1 'polypeptide(L)' 'MSNKALVVVDYSYDFVADDGKLTCGAAGQAIEPYIVERIKAY' A
#
# COMPACT_ATOMS: atom_id res chain seq x y z
N MET A 1 -18.75 -5.09 16.43
CA MET A 1 -17.53 -5.07 15.60
C MET A 1 -16.49 -5.91 16.33
N SER A 2 -15.98 -6.97 15.73
CA SER A 2 -14.81 -7.70 16.24
C SER A 2 -13.60 -6.77 16.28
N ASN A 3 -12.71 -6.89 17.28
CA ASN A 3 -11.46 -6.12 17.38
C ASN A 3 -10.55 -6.44 16.19
N LYS A 4 -10.65 -5.65 15.11
CA LYS A 4 -9.86 -5.77 13.88
C LYS A 4 -9.05 -4.48 13.71
N ALA A 5 -7.86 -4.63 13.14
CA ALA A 5 -6.99 -3.53 12.75
C ALA A 5 -6.49 -3.76 11.32
N LEU A 6 -6.18 -2.67 10.63
CA LEU A 6 -5.50 -2.68 9.33
C LEU A 6 -4.03 -2.35 9.57
N VAL A 7 -3.12 -3.13 8.99
CA VAL A 7 -1.69 -2.84 8.98
C VAL A 7 -1.26 -2.67 7.52
N VAL A 8 -0.77 -1.49 7.17
CA VAL A 8 -0.17 -1.21 5.86
C VAL A 8 1.34 -1.38 6.01
N VAL A 9 1.90 -2.37 5.33
CA VAL A 9 3.31 -2.75 5.47
C VAL A 9 4.11 -2.19 4.31
N ASP A 10 5.16 -1.42 4.61
CA ASP A 10 6.19 -0.94 3.68
C ASP A 10 5.67 -0.29 2.38
N TYR A 11 4.50 0.37 2.43
CA TYR A 11 3.99 1.16 1.31
C TYR A 11 4.64 2.55 1.25
N SER A 12 5.96 2.57 1.12
CA SER A 12 6.77 3.79 1.02
C SER A 12 7.16 4.10 -0.42
N TYR A 13 7.64 5.32 -0.66
CA TYR A 13 8.11 5.73 -1.99
C TYR A 13 9.21 4.81 -2.54
N ASP A 14 10.22 4.48 -1.72
CA ASP A 14 11.36 3.66 -2.13
C ASP A 14 10.97 2.25 -2.59
N PHE A 15 9.81 1.74 -2.15
CA PHE A 15 9.28 0.43 -2.53
C PHE A 15 8.24 0.46 -3.65
N VAL A 16 7.67 1.62 -4.01
CA VAL A 16 6.50 1.69 -4.91
C VAL A 16 6.75 2.58 -6.13
N ALA A 17 7.41 3.72 -5.97
CA ALA A 17 7.61 4.67 -7.07
C ALA A 17 8.55 4.09 -8.13
N ASP A 18 8.40 4.51 -9.39
CA ASP A 18 9.23 4.00 -10.51
C ASP A 18 10.73 4.24 -10.30
N ASP A 19 11.09 5.33 -9.63
CA ASP A 19 12.46 5.73 -9.28
C ASP A 19 12.83 5.39 -7.82
N GLY A 20 12.02 4.56 -7.15
CA GLY A 20 12.30 4.06 -5.81
C GLY A 20 13.55 3.17 -5.77
N LYS A 21 14.35 3.29 -4.71
CA LYS A 21 15.65 2.59 -4.59
C LYS A 21 15.54 1.06 -4.54
N LEU A 22 14.38 0.52 -4.14
CA LEU A 22 14.11 -0.91 -4.04
C LEU A 22 12.68 -1.20 -4.52
N THR A 23 12.33 -0.65 -5.67
CA THR A 23 10.95 -0.58 -6.14
C THR A 23 10.35 -1.92 -6.59
N CYS A 24 9.07 -2.13 -6.27
CA CYS A 24 8.19 -3.13 -6.86
C CYS A 24 7.52 -2.63 -8.16
N GLY A 25 7.67 -1.34 -8.50
CA GLY A 25 7.14 -0.69 -9.69
C GLY A 25 5.63 -0.86 -9.88
N ALA A 26 5.22 -1.08 -11.13
CA ALA A 26 3.81 -1.18 -11.53
C ALA A 26 2.98 -2.17 -10.69
N ALA A 27 3.59 -3.25 -10.17
CA ALA A 27 2.87 -4.20 -9.32
C ALA A 27 2.45 -3.59 -7.98
N GLY A 28 3.32 -2.79 -7.34
CA GLY A 28 3.00 -2.07 -6.10
C GLY A 28 2.06 -0.88 -6.31
N GLN A 29 2.14 -0.25 -7.47
CA GLN A 29 1.26 0.86 -7.87
C GLN A 29 -0.16 0.37 -8.18
N ALA A 30 -0.30 -0.79 -8.83
CA ALA A 30 -1.59 -1.36 -9.20
C ALA A 30 -2.52 -1.65 -8.01
N ILE A 31 -1.95 -1.85 -6.81
CA ILE A 31 -2.71 -2.11 -5.58
C ILE A 31 -3.02 -0.85 -4.76
N GLU A 32 -2.51 0.34 -5.16
CA GLU A 32 -2.76 1.61 -4.46
C GLU A 32 -4.24 1.88 -4.22
N PRO A 33 -5.13 1.76 -5.23
CA PRO A 33 -6.55 2.10 -5.04
C PRO A 33 -7.21 1.22 -3.98
N TYR A 34 -6.82 -0.06 -3.92
CA TYR A 34 -7.35 -1.01 -2.94
C TYR A 34 -6.86 -0.69 -1.53
N ILE A 35 -5.56 -0.38 -1.35
CA ILE A 35 -5.02 0.02 -0.04
C ILE A 35 -5.77 1.26 0.49
N VAL A 36 -5.96 2.27 -0.37
CA VAL A 36 -6.71 3.50 -0.03
C VAL A 36 -8.16 3.18 0.34
N GLU A 37 -8.83 2.29 -0.41
CA GLU A 37 -10.18 1.83 -0.08
C GLU A 37 -10.22 1.16 1.31
N ARG A 38 -9.27 0.26 1.60
CA ARG A 38 -9.21 -0.42 2.90
C ARG A 38 -8.99 0.57 4.04
N ILE A 39 -8.11 1.56 3.89
CA ILE A 39 -7.88 2.61 4.90
C ILE A 39 -9.16 3.40 5.20
N LYS A 40 -10.00 3.65 4.18
CA LYS A 40 -11.27 4.37 4.37
C LYS A 40 -12.37 3.52 5.00
N ALA A 41 -12.28 2.20 4.85
CA ALA A 41 -13.30 1.25 5.31
C ALA A 41 -13.10 0.78 6.76
N TYR A 42 -11.91 0.94 7.33
CA TYR A 42 -11.57 0.60 8.72
C TYR A 42 -11.43 1.86 9.58
#